data_AF-A0A0L0V016-F1
#
_entry.id   AF-A0A0L0V016-F1
#
_cell.length_a   1.000
_cell.length_b   1.000
_cell.length_c   1.000
_cell.angle_alpha   90.00
_cell.angle_beta   90.00
_cell.angle_gamma   90.00
#
_symmetry.space_group_name_H-M   'P 1'
#
loop_
_entity.id
_entity.type
_entity.pdbx_description
1 polymer ?
#
loop_
_entity_poly.entity_id
_entity_poly.type
_entity_poly.pdbx_seq_one_letter_code
_entity_poly.pdbx_strand_id
1 'polypeptide(L)'
;MSKPETLAKQVLRHQAELVIKRFGSLANYDFLGSATTPTDLSIARLCTKQDIFTEVHSSLLPLLQQQVSIISQALRDPDKLRRDPGPTIRLILKLQPDLEQTLDQTIRAINDIIPGTLPKPDQMNDQNFGEFKCYRLRGLNDAIRRGMKTQIIRFFSDCKRFIERLQLPRDGQQTDVEVSSFALVVSIHVVITWATGSELNLICGRWQDGVREVDGASRDLLSLVDPENEDVREEIVLLAKSFIPITKLTQLFFAKLSREGMLKNRALLGTQMSSYQLDLLETSADKIGDGLFNIVYRLEEPEDHELVSPAYLIEQVTDLVAQFQTCLFLADLYIAPLFPQINVSSSPTDFKTWFVVWNTLFSQASHNAIQACHTHTQTAQ
;
A
#
# COMPACT_ATOMS: atom_id res chain seq x y z
N MET A 1 48.32 16.16 -29.47
CA MET A 1 47.36 16.37 -30.57
C MET A 1 46.30 15.28 -30.49
N SER A 2 45.06 15.62 -30.13
CA SER A 2 43.94 14.66 -30.09
C SER A 2 43.59 14.25 -31.53
N LYS A 3 43.45 12.95 -31.82
CA LYS A 3 42.95 12.47 -33.11
C LYS A 3 41.57 13.10 -33.38
N PRO A 4 41.27 13.58 -34.60
CA PRO A 4 39.96 14.09 -34.91
C PRO A 4 38.91 13.00 -34.65
N GLU A 5 37.89 13.36 -33.87
CA GLU A 5 36.79 12.49 -33.55
C GLU A 5 36.04 12.13 -34.84
N THR A 6 35.77 10.85 -35.08
CA THR A 6 35.06 10.43 -36.29
C THR A 6 33.63 10.97 -36.29
N LEU A 7 33.11 11.40 -37.45
CA LEU A 7 31.73 11.91 -37.60
C LEU A 7 30.68 10.98 -36.93
N ALA A 8 30.87 9.67 -37.02
CA ALA A 8 30.02 8.68 -36.37
C ALA A 8 29.99 8.78 -34.84
N LYS A 9 31.12 9.11 -34.20
CA LYS A 9 31.20 9.34 -32.75
C LYS A 9 30.50 10.64 -32.35
N GLN A 10 30.64 11.69 -33.15
CA GLN A 10 29.96 12.97 -32.91
C GLN A 10 28.43 12.82 -33.01
N VAL A 11 27.93 12.13 -34.03
CA VAL A 11 26.50 11.82 -34.18
C VAL A 11 25.99 11.01 -32.99
N LEU A 12 26.73 9.99 -32.56
CA LEU A 12 26.34 9.15 -31.43
C LEU A 12 26.30 9.93 -30.10
N ARG A 13 27.26 10.83 -29.89
CA ARG A 13 27.28 11.71 -28.71
C ARG A 13 26.06 12.65 -28.70
N HIS A 14 25.75 13.28 -29.82
CA HIS A 14 24.56 14.13 -29.94
C HIS A 14 23.25 13.35 -29.70
N GLN A 15 23.16 12.12 -30.23
CA GLN A 15 22.05 11.22 -29.97
C GLN A 15 21.91 10.87 -28.49
N ALA A 16 23.02 10.58 -27.80
CA ALA A 16 23.01 10.31 -26.36
C ALA A 16 22.60 11.54 -25.53
N GLU A 17 23.06 12.73 -25.89
CA GLU A 17 22.65 14.00 -25.26
C GLU A 17 21.14 14.24 -25.41
N LEU A 18 20.57 13.92 -26.57
CA LEU A 18 19.12 14.01 -26.79
C LEU A 18 18.34 13.01 -25.93
N VAL A 19 18.82 11.77 -25.80
CA VAL A 19 18.24 10.74 -24.90
C VAL A 19 18.24 11.23 -23.45
N ILE A 20 19.37 11.74 -22.97
CA ILE A 20 19.54 12.27 -21.62
C ILE A 20 18.56 13.40 -21.36
N LYS A 21 18.47 14.37 -22.28
CA LYS A 21 17.56 15.51 -22.16
C LYS A 21 16.10 15.05 -22.07
N ARG A 22 15.68 14.10 -22.91
CA ARG A 22 14.32 13.57 -22.90
C ARG A 22 13.98 12.81 -21.62
N PHE A 23 14.88 11.97 -21.11
CA PHE A 23 14.68 11.34 -19.80
C PHE A 23 14.61 12.36 -18.67
N GLY A 24 15.43 13.43 -18.73
CA GLY A 24 15.33 14.54 -17.80
C GLY A 24 13.97 15.26 -17.85
N SER A 25 13.37 15.40 -19.03
CA SER A 25 12.02 15.94 -19.18
C SER A 25 10.96 15.02 -18.59
N LEU A 26 11.02 13.72 -18.89
CA LEU A 26 10.08 12.71 -18.38
C LEU A 26 10.17 12.55 -16.85
N ALA A 27 11.36 12.70 -16.27
CA ALA A 27 11.55 12.71 -14.82
C ALA A 27 10.90 13.93 -14.13
N ASN A 28 10.59 14.99 -14.88
CA ASN A 28 9.92 16.19 -14.39
C ASN A 28 8.46 16.29 -14.88
N TYR A 29 7.90 15.20 -15.40
CA TYR A 29 6.54 15.19 -15.94
C TYR A 29 5.52 15.53 -14.86
N ASP A 30 4.56 16.41 -15.19
CA ASP A 30 3.53 16.81 -14.25
C ASP A 30 2.36 15.81 -14.26
N PHE A 31 2.04 15.33 -13.06
CA PHE A 31 0.98 14.37 -12.82
C PHE A 31 -0.25 15.05 -12.27
N LEU A 32 -0.26 16.36 -12.04
CA LEU A 32 -1.37 17.07 -11.44
C LEU A 32 -2.43 17.44 -12.49
N GLY A 33 -3.69 17.38 -12.09
CA GLY A 33 -4.78 18.05 -12.79
C GLY A 33 -4.72 19.54 -12.49
N SER A 34 -5.07 20.38 -13.46
CA SER A 34 -5.02 21.84 -13.30
C SER A 34 -6.04 22.38 -12.28
N ALA A 35 -6.92 21.55 -11.73
CA ALA A 35 -8.05 21.99 -10.92
C ALA A 35 -7.85 21.70 -9.42
N THR A 36 -7.91 22.75 -8.61
CA THR A 36 -8.03 22.65 -7.15
C THR A 36 -9.47 22.34 -6.70
N THR A 37 -10.43 22.40 -7.63
CA THR A 37 -11.85 22.19 -7.34
C THR A 37 -12.14 20.72 -7.03
N PRO A 38 -13.14 20.43 -6.18
CA PRO A 38 -13.59 19.06 -5.95
C PRO A 38 -14.02 18.38 -7.26
N THR A 39 -13.64 17.13 -7.43
CA THR A 39 -14.12 16.30 -8.54
C THR A 39 -15.61 16.00 -8.34
N ASP A 40 -16.44 16.22 -9.37
CA ASP A 40 -17.84 15.78 -9.35
C ASP A 40 -17.91 14.25 -9.34
N LEU A 41 -18.41 13.66 -8.26
CA LEU A 41 -18.55 12.21 -8.11
C LEU A 41 -19.96 11.70 -8.49
N SER A 42 -20.75 12.50 -9.20
CA SER A 42 -22.05 12.04 -9.70
C SER A 42 -21.89 10.82 -10.62
N ILE A 43 -22.71 9.80 -10.37
CA ILE A 43 -22.67 8.56 -11.17
C ILE A 43 -22.97 8.83 -12.64
N ALA A 44 -23.85 9.80 -12.93
CA ALA A 44 -24.15 10.24 -14.30
C ALA A 44 -22.90 10.70 -15.05
N ARG A 45 -22.01 11.46 -14.39
CA ARG A 45 -20.73 11.87 -14.98
C ARG A 45 -19.77 10.69 -15.09
N LEU A 46 -19.60 9.91 -14.01
CA LEU A 46 -18.60 8.83 -13.97
C LEU A 46 -18.89 7.74 -15.00
N CYS A 47 -20.16 7.37 -15.20
CA CYS A 47 -20.55 6.41 -16.25
C CYS A 47 -20.15 6.88 -17.66
N THR A 48 -20.12 8.19 -17.94
CA THR A 48 -19.66 8.70 -19.26
C THR A 48 -18.16 8.53 -19.46
N LYS A 49 -17.41 8.15 -18.42
CA LYS A 49 -15.97 7.95 -18.41
C LYS A 49 -15.56 6.48 -18.39
N GLN A 50 -16.52 5.54 -18.52
CA GLN A 50 -16.27 4.10 -18.49
C GLN A 50 -15.23 3.65 -19.53
N ASP A 51 -15.37 4.12 -20.78
CA ASP A 51 -14.47 3.72 -21.86
C ASP A 51 -13.04 4.23 -21.61
N ILE A 52 -12.91 5.47 -21.14
CA ILE A 52 -11.62 6.08 -20.77
C ILE A 52 -11.00 5.32 -19.59
N PHE A 53 -11.80 4.99 -18.57
CA PHE A 53 -11.36 4.19 -17.43
C PHE A 53 -10.88 2.80 -17.87
N THR A 54 -11.57 2.21 -18.84
CA THR A 54 -11.21 0.91 -19.43
C THR A 54 -9.88 1.00 -20.17
N GLU A 55 -9.75 1.97 -21.07
CA GLU A 55 -8.54 2.22 -21.84
C GLU A 55 -7.29 2.39 -20.96
N VAL A 56 -7.42 3.11 -19.82
CA VAL A 56 -6.31 3.30 -18.88
C VAL A 56 -5.76 1.98 -18.38
N HIS A 57 -6.61 1.09 -17.87
CA HIS A 57 -6.15 -0.13 -17.21
C HIS A 57 -5.93 -1.30 -18.16
N SER A 58 -6.64 -1.37 -19.28
CA SER A 58 -6.53 -2.47 -20.25
C SER A 58 -5.47 -2.25 -21.31
N SER A 59 -5.12 -0.99 -21.61
CA SER A 59 -4.31 -0.64 -22.77
C SER A 59 -3.13 0.26 -22.42
N LEU A 60 -3.38 1.44 -21.85
CA LEU A 60 -2.33 2.45 -21.64
C LEU A 60 -1.31 2.03 -20.59
N LEU A 61 -1.75 1.56 -19.42
CA LEU A 61 -0.86 1.10 -18.36
C LEU A 61 -0.05 -0.15 -18.74
N PRO A 62 -0.65 -1.20 -19.36
CA PRO A 62 0.11 -2.33 -19.90
C PRO A 62 1.13 -1.93 -20.97
N LEU A 63 0.79 -0.99 -21.86
CA LEU A 63 1.71 -0.49 -22.88
C LEU A 63 2.90 0.25 -22.24
N LEU A 64 2.63 1.12 -21.26
CA LEU A 64 3.64 1.83 -20.50
C LEU A 64 4.60 0.86 -19.79
N GLN A 65 4.05 -0.20 -19.17
CA GLN A 65 4.83 -1.27 -18.56
C GLN A 65 5.76 -1.94 -19.57
N GLN A 66 5.24 -2.32 -20.74
CA GLN A 66 6.02 -2.96 -21.79
C GLN A 66 7.18 -2.06 -22.27
N GLN A 67 6.91 -0.77 -22.50
CA GLN A 67 7.92 0.19 -22.93
C GLN A 67 9.03 0.37 -21.88
N VAL A 68 8.65 0.45 -20.59
CA VAL A 68 9.60 0.49 -19.46
C VAL A 68 10.49 -0.75 -19.42
N SER A 69 9.89 -1.95 -19.59
CA SER A 69 10.64 -3.20 -19.60
C SER A 69 11.61 -3.30 -20.78
N ILE A 70 11.23 -2.85 -21.98
CA ILE A 70 12.11 -2.83 -23.16
C ILE A 70 13.32 -1.91 -22.90
N ILE A 71 13.09 -0.72 -22.35
CA ILE A 71 14.17 0.23 -22.04
C ILE A 71 15.11 -0.37 -20.98
N SER A 72 14.58 -0.93 -19.89
CA SER A 72 15.38 -1.58 -18.85
C SER A 72 16.23 -2.73 -19.41
N GLN A 73 15.62 -3.60 -20.22
CA GLN A 73 16.33 -4.70 -20.87
C GLN A 73 17.46 -4.22 -21.80
N ALA A 74 17.23 -3.13 -22.53
CA ALA A 74 18.25 -2.53 -23.39
C ALA A 74 19.44 -1.95 -22.60
N LEU A 75 19.23 -1.59 -21.33
CA LEU A 75 20.22 -0.99 -20.43
C LEU A 75 20.89 -2.01 -19.47
N ARG A 76 20.53 -3.29 -19.55
CA ARG A 76 20.91 -4.32 -18.57
C ARG A 76 22.39 -4.67 -18.51
N ASP A 77 23.12 -4.56 -19.63
CA ASP A 77 24.54 -4.97 -19.73
C ASP A 77 25.46 -3.77 -19.98
N PRO A 78 26.01 -3.15 -18.92
CA PRO A 78 26.85 -1.97 -19.05
C PRO A 78 28.15 -2.22 -19.80
N ASP A 79 28.73 -3.42 -19.69
CA ASP A 79 30.00 -3.74 -20.33
C ASP A 79 29.83 -3.90 -21.85
N LYS A 80 28.72 -4.50 -22.29
CA LYS A 80 28.34 -4.54 -23.72
C LYS A 80 28.03 -3.13 -24.24
N LEU A 81 27.29 -2.33 -23.47
CA LEU A 81 26.89 -0.97 -23.86
C LEU A 81 28.07 -0.02 -23.99
N ARG A 82 29.11 -0.17 -23.15
CA ARG A 82 30.34 0.62 -23.29
C ARG A 82 31.15 0.28 -24.54
N ARG A 83 31.08 -0.97 -25.01
CA ARG A 83 31.77 -1.41 -26.23
C ARG A 83 31.09 -0.90 -27.49
N ASP A 84 29.77 -0.98 -27.56
CA ASP A 84 28.97 -0.49 -28.68
C ASP A 84 27.62 0.10 -28.21
N PRO A 85 27.58 1.39 -27.83
CA PRO A 85 26.34 2.03 -27.36
C PRO A 85 25.39 2.39 -28.52
N GLY A 86 25.85 2.37 -29.77
CA GLY A 86 25.11 2.85 -30.94
C GLY A 86 23.71 2.25 -31.11
N PRO A 87 23.58 0.91 -31.14
CA PRO A 87 22.28 0.25 -31.29
C PRO A 87 21.29 0.61 -30.17
N THR A 88 21.74 0.62 -28.92
CA THR A 88 20.87 0.90 -27.77
C THR A 88 20.42 2.36 -27.74
N ILE A 89 21.33 3.31 -27.99
CA ILE A 89 20.96 4.73 -28.04
C ILE A 89 19.90 4.98 -29.13
N ARG A 90 20.07 4.39 -30.31
CA ARG A 90 19.08 4.51 -31.40
C ARG A 90 17.74 3.86 -31.06
N LEU A 91 17.76 2.70 -30.39
CA LEU A 91 16.54 2.03 -29.92
C LEU A 91 15.78 2.92 -28.93
N ILE A 92 16.48 3.45 -27.92
CA ILE A 92 15.87 4.32 -26.91
C ILE A 92 15.32 5.60 -27.54
N LEU A 93 16.07 6.24 -28.46
CA LEU A 93 15.58 7.42 -29.19
C LEU A 93 14.29 7.16 -29.95
N LYS A 94 14.14 5.95 -30.51
CA LYS A 94 12.92 5.55 -31.22
C LYS A 94 11.75 5.30 -30.27
N LEU A 95 12.01 4.75 -29.08
CA LEU A 95 10.97 4.43 -28.09
C LEU A 95 10.49 5.63 -27.27
N GLN A 96 11.35 6.63 -27.04
CA GLN A 96 11.03 7.77 -26.18
C GLN A 96 9.77 8.56 -26.60
N PRO A 97 9.51 8.86 -27.88
CA PRO A 97 8.28 9.54 -28.31
C PRO A 97 7.02 8.73 -27.98
N ASP A 98 7.01 7.43 -28.27
CA ASP A 98 5.85 6.56 -28.04
C ASP A 98 5.59 6.42 -26.52
N LEU A 99 6.66 6.34 -25.73
CA LEU A 99 6.59 6.30 -24.26
C LEU A 99 6.03 7.61 -23.69
N GLU A 100 6.53 8.75 -24.15
CA GLU A 100 6.06 10.07 -23.73
C GLU A 100 4.58 10.26 -24.08
N GLN A 101 4.17 9.86 -25.27
CA GLN A 101 2.77 9.87 -25.69
C GLN A 101 1.90 8.96 -24.82
N THR A 102 2.35 7.74 -24.54
CA THR A 102 1.59 6.78 -23.72
C THR A 102 1.40 7.30 -22.29
N LEU A 103 2.46 7.88 -21.71
CA LEU A 103 2.39 8.51 -20.40
C LEU A 103 1.43 9.71 -20.41
N ASP A 104 1.54 10.61 -21.40
CA ASP A 104 0.68 11.78 -21.52
C ASP A 104 -0.81 11.40 -21.69
N GLN A 105 -1.11 10.41 -22.53
CA GLN A 105 -2.46 9.87 -22.68
C GLN A 105 -2.99 9.28 -21.37
N THR A 106 -2.15 8.52 -20.64
CA THR A 106 -2.53 7.95 -19.34
C THR A 106 -2.89 9.05 -18.34
N ILE A 107 -2.05 10.09 -18.21
CA ILE A 107 -2.27 11.17 -17.25
C ILE A 107 -3.47 12.04 -17.64
N ARG A 108 -3.68 12.32 -18.93
CA ARG A 108 -4.87 13.04 -19.41
C ARG A 108 -6.15 12.25 -19.14
N ALA A 109 -6.16 10.95 -19.45
CA ALA A 109 -7.32 10.09 -19.17
C ALA A 109 -7.66 10.08 -17.67
N ILE A 110 -6.66 10.00 -16.79
CA ILE A 110 -6.87 10.09 -15.35
C ILE A 110 -7.35 11.48 -14.92
N ASN A 111 -6.83 12.55 -15.50
CA ASN A 111 -7.33 13.91 -15.25
C ASN A 111 -8.77 14.11 -15.75
N ASP A 112 -9.21 13.39 -16.78
CA ASP A 112 -10.59 13.45 -17.25
C ASP A 112 -11.57 12.73 -16.29
N ILE A 113 -11.10 11.65 -15.66
CA ILE A 113 -11.87 10.90 -14.66
C ILE A 113 -11.88 11.65 -13.33
N ILE A 114 -10.71 12.10 -12.88
CA ILE A 114 -10.42 12.73 -11.58
C ILE A 114 -9.73 14.10 -11.82
N PRO A 115 -10.46 15.13 -12.29
CA PRO A 115 -9.89 16.43 -12.65
C PRO A 115 -9.32 17.22 -11.49
N GLY A 116 -9.79 16.99 -10.27
CA GLY A 116 -9.36 17.74 -9.10
C GLY A 116 -9.32 16.91 -7.83
N THR A 117 -9.60 17.55 -6.70
CA THR A 117 -9.47 16.91 -5.39
C THR A 117 -10.58 15.89 -5.15
N LEU A 118 -10.25 14.81 -4.45
CA LEU A 118 -11.23 13.82 -4.00
C LEU A 118 -11.53 14.04 -2.52
N PRO A 119 -12.81 13.95 -2.11
CA PRO A 119 -13.17 14.01 -0.70
C PRO A 119 -12.61 12.81 0.06
N LYS A 120 -12.74 12.86 1.39
CA LYS A 120 -12.60 11.63 2.20
C LYS A 120 -13.70 10.64 1.78
N PRO A 121 -13.44 9.33 1.88
CA PRO A 121 -14.41 8.31 1.52
C PRO A 121 -15.50 8.20 2.60
N ASP A 122 -16.21 9.28 2.89
CA ASP A 122 -17.29 9.34 3.89
C ASP A 122 -18.68 9.03 3.31
N GLN A 123 -18.74 8.68 2.01
CA GLN A 123 -19.98 8.39 1.32
C GLN A 123 -20.59 7.08 1.83
N MET A 124 -21.88 7.17 2.18
CA MET A 124 -22.69 6.06 2.70
C MET A 124 -23.73 5.53 1.70
N ASN A 125 -23.81 6.11 0.50
CA ASN A 125 -24.87 5.85 -0.48
C ASN A 125 -24.35 5.52 -1.88
N ASP A 126 -23.07 5.12 -2.00
CA ASP A 126 -22.40 4.79 -3.26
C ASP A 126 -22.16 3.29 -3.46
N GLN A 127 -22.88 2.42 -2.74
CA GLN A 127 -22.73 0.95 -2.79
C GLN A 127 -22.77 0.40 -4.22
N ASN A 128 -23.60 0.99 -5.07
CA ASN A 128 -23.84 0.54 -6.44
C ASN A 128 -22.92 1.19 -7.48
N PHE A 129 -21.92 1.98 -7.06
CA PHE A 129 -21.06 2.73 -7.98
C PHE A 129 -19.90 1.88 -8.55
N GLY A 130 -19.76 0.63 -8.11
CA GLY A 130 -18.75 -0.30 -8.64
C GLY A 130 -17.33 0.25 -8.54
N GLU A 131 -16.57 0.23 -9.64
CA GLU A 131 -15.23 0.80 -9.74
C GLU A 131 -15.14 2.30 -9.44
N PHE A 132 -16.27 3.02 -9.48
CA PHE A 132 -16.36 4.46 -9.28
C PHE A 132 -16.73 4.90 -7.87
N LYS A 133 -16.81 3.97 -6.91
CA LYS A 133 -16.88 4.33 -5.48
C LYS A 133 -15.76 5.30 -5.12
N CYS A 134 -16.06 6.28 -4.26
CA CYS A 134 -15.07 7.28 -3.84
C CYS A 134 -13.82 6.62 -3.24
N TYR A 135 -13.99 5.53 -2.47
CA TYR A 135 -12.91 4.70 -1.93
C TYR A 135 -11.92 4.26 -3.01
N ARG A 136 -12.43 3.69 -4.12
CA ARG A 136 -11.62 3.18 -5.21
C ARG A 136 -10.93 4.28 -5.99
N LEU A 137 -11.65 5.35 -6.31
CA LEU A 137 -11.10 6.51 -7.00
C LEU A 137 -9.99 7.18 -6.19
N ARG A 138 -10.15 7.24 -4.87
CA ARG A 138 -9.12 7.78 -3.96
C ARG A 138 -7.87 6.91 -3.95
N GLY A 139 -8.03 5.60 -3.78
CA GLY A 139 -6.90 4.67 -3.84
C GLY A 139 -6.18 4.68 -5.19
N LEU A 140 -6.92 4.74 -6.30
CA LEU A 140 -6.38 4.89 -7.66
C LEU A 140 -5.60 6.20 -7.81
N ASN A 141 -6.17 7.31 -7.36
CA ASN A 141 -5.54 8.63 -7.41
C ASN A 141 -4.21 8.65 -6.63
N ASP A 142 -4.21 8.09 -5.42
CA ASP A 142 -3.01 7.98 -4.59
C ASP A 142 -1.96 7.05 -5.22
N ALA A 143 -2.39 5.93 -5.81
CA ALA A 143 -1.49 5.01 -6.52
C ALA A 143 -0.80 5.68 -7.72
N ILE A 144 -1.51 6.52 -8.47
CA ILE A 144 -0.98 7.20 -9.66
C ILE A 144 -0.17 8.44 -9.28
N ARG A 145 -0.79 9.41 -8.60
CA ARG A 145 -0.22 10.75 -8.39
C ARG A 145 0.89 10.78 -7.34
N ARG A 146 0.92 9.80 -6.43
CA ARG A 146 2.01 9.63 -5.45
C ARG A 146 2.89 8.44 -5.81
N GLY A 147 2.34 7.23 -5.82
CA GLY A 147 3.13 5.99 -6.03
C GLY A 147 3.85 5.96 -7.37
N MET A 148 3.09 5.94 -8.46
CA MET A 148 3.61 5.80 -9.83
C MET A 148 4.45 7.01 -10.22
N LYS A 149 4.02 8.23 -9.86
CA LYS A 149 4.81 9.44 -10.03
C LYS A 149 6.22 9.29 -9.44
N THR A 150 6.33 8.88 -8.17
CA THR A 150 7.64 8.71 -7.52
C THR A 150 8.52 7.69 -8.24
N GLN A 151 7.95 6.57 -8.71
CA GLN A 151 8.74 5.56 -9.42
C GLN A 151 9.12 5.99 -10.85
N ILE A 152 8.27 6.75 -11.53
CA ILE A 152 8.58 7.36 -12.84
C ILE A 152 9.74 8.34 -12.73
N ILE A 153 9.73 9.21 -11.72
CA ILE A 153 10.82 10.15 -11.45
C ILE A 153 12.13 9.37 -11.25
N ARG A 154 12.11 8.33 -10.39
CA ARG A 154 13.28 7.50 -10.08
C ARG A 154 13.80 6.78 -11.32
N PHE A 155 12.93 6.05 -12.04
CA PHE A 155 13.31 5.28 -13.22
C PHE A 155 13.94 6.15 -14.31
N PHE A 156 13.32 7.29 -14.66
CA PHE A 156 13.88 8.16 -15.69
C PHE A 156 15.15 8.88 -15.24
N SER A 157 15.27 9.23 -13.95
CA SER A 157 16.51 9.76 -13.39
C SER A 157 17.65 8.75 -13.44
N ASP A 158 17.36 7.47 -13.15
CA ASP A 158 18.34 6.40 -13.25
C ASP A 158 18.74 6.10 -14.68
N CYS A 159 17.79 6.05 -15.62
CA CYS A 159 18.08 5.92 -17.05
C CYS A 159 18.98 7.06 -17.54
N LYS A 160 18.65 8.30 -17.17
CA LYS A 160 19.46 9.49 -17.48
C LYS A 160 20.89 9.33 -16.93
N ARG A 161 21.02 9.06 -15.63
CA ARG A 161 22.31 8.89 -14.95
C ARG A 161 23.13 7.75 -15.52
N PHE A 162 22.47 6.67 -15.94
CA PHE A 162 23.12 5.52 -16.58
C PHE A 162 23.76 5.93 -17.92
N ILE A 163 23.02 6.60 -18.81
CA ILE A 163 23.55 7.05 -20.10
C ILE A 163 24.64 8.12 -19.94
N GLU A 164 24.53 9.00 -18.95
CA GLU A 164 25.60 9.96 -18.60
C GLU A 164 26.88 9.23 -18.18
N ARG A 165 26.76 8.21 -17.33
CA ARG A 165 27.90 7.41 -16.86
C ARG A 165 28.54 6.52 -17.93
N LEU A 166 27.82 6.15 -18.99
CA LEU A 166 28.42 5.47 -20.14
C LEU A 166 29.46 6.35 -20.85
N GLN A 167 29.39 7.67 -20.71
CA GLN A 167 30.31 8.63 -21.34
C GLN A 167 31.53 8.94 -20.46
N LEU A 168 31.55 8.47 -19.21
CA LEU A 168 32.60 8.75 -18.23
C LEU A 168 33.55 7.54 -18.07
N PRO A 169 34.78 7.76 -17.57
CA PRO A 169 35.68 6.68 -17.16
C PRO A 169 35.01 5.74 -16.14
N ARG A 170 35.50 4.49 -16.04
CA ARG A 170 34.95 3.51 -15.10
C ARG A 170 35.17 3.96 -13.66
N ASP A 171 34.10 4.43 -13.04
CA ASP A 171 33.90 4.51 -11.60
C ASP A 171 33.22 3.19 -11.18
N GLY A 172 33.61 2.61 -10.05
CA GLY A 172 33.04 1.38 -9.49
C GLY A 172 31.56 1.48 -9.08
N GLN A 173 30.94 2.66 -9.15
CA GLN A 173 29.51 2.85 -8.89
C GLN A 173 28.64 2.45 -10.09
N GLN A 174 27.82 1.42 -9.90
CA GLN A 174 26.81 0.98 -10.87
C GLN A 174 25.47 1.67 -10.58
N THR A 175 24.84 2.25 -11.61
CA THR A 175 23.43 2.68 -11.53
C THR A 175 22.58 1.49 -11.92
N ASP A 176 21.78 0.98 -11.00
CA ASP A 176 20.90 -0.16 -11.25
C ASP A 176 19.53 0.31 -11.77
N VAL A 177 19.39 0.31 -13.10
CA VAL A 177 18.12 0.62 -13.79
C VAL A 177 17.12 -0.54 -13.66
N GLU A 178 17.57 -1.76 -13.37
CA GLU A 178 16.71 -2.94 -13.21
C GLU A 178 15.87 -2.80 -11.94
N VAL A 179 16.47 -2.32 -10.84
CA VAL A 179 15.76 -2.05 -9.57
C VAL A 179 14.68 -0.99 -9.72
N SER A 180 14.98 0.17 -10.30
CA SER A 180 13.96 1.23 -10.48
C SER A 180 12.93 0.88 -11.55
N SER A 181 13.29 0.08 -12.56
CA SER A 181 12.32 -0.49 -13.50
C SER A 181 11.35 -1.44 -12.81
N PHE A 182 11.85 -2.38 -12.00
CA PHE A 182 11.02 -3.30 -11.24
C PHE A 182 10.05 -2.56 -10.32
N ALA A 183 10.54 -1.56 -9.58
CA ALA A 183 9.69 -0.73 -8.73
C ALA A 183 8.59 0.03 -9.51
N LEU A 184 8.91 0.56 -10.69
CA LEU A 184 7.92 1.19 -11.55
C LEU A 184 6.88 0.19 -12.09
N VAL A 185 7.32 -0.98 -12.54
CA VAL A 185 6.41 -2.04 -12.99
C VAL A 185 5.46 -2.47 -11.88
N VAL A 186 5.98 -2.67 -10.65
CA VAL A 186 5.15 -2.97 -9.47
C VAL A 186 4.15 -1.84 -9.21
N SER A 187 4.59 -0.58 -9.30
CA SER A 187 3.68 0.56 -9.13
C SER A 187 2.59 0.62 -10.19
N ILE A 188 2.88 0.31 -11.46
CA ILE A 188 1.87 0.25 -12.52
C ILE A 188 0.86 -0.86 -12.21
N HIS A 189 1.32 -2.03 -11.74
CA HIS A 189 0.43 -3.10 -11.31
C HIS A 189 -0.46 -2.70 -10.13
N VAL A 190 0.03 -1.92 -9.17
CA VAL A 190 -0.80 -1.39 -8.08
C VAL A 190 -1.92 -0.50 -8.63
N VAL A 191 -1.62 0.37 -9.59
CA VAL A 191 -2.64 1.22 -10.26
C VAL A 191 -3.70 0.36 -10.96
N ILE A 192 -3.27 -0.64 -11.75
CA ILE A 192 -4.20 -1.58 -12.41
C ILE A 192 -5.04 -2.33 -11.37
N THR A 193 -4.46 -2.72 -10.24
CA THR A 193 -5.16 -3.41 -9.15
C THR A 193 -6.23 -2.51 -8.52
N TRP A 194 -5.97 -1.21 -8.34
CA TRP A 194 -7.01 -0.26 -7.89
C TRP A 194 -8.11 -0.06 -8.93
N ALA A 195 -7.78 -0.11 -10.23
CA ALA A 195 -8.78 0.00 -11.29
C ALA A 195 -9.67 -1.25 -11.37
N THR A 196 -9.09 -2.44 -11.28
CA THR A 196 -9.75 -3.70 -11.65
C THR A 196 -9.92 -4.73 -10.53
N GLY A 197 -9.13 -4.64 -9.46
CA GLY A 197 -9.08 -5.63 -8.41
C GLY A 197 -10.33 -5.63 -7.55
N SER A 198 -10.60 -6.76 -6.90
CA SER A 198 -11.68 -6.86 -5.91
C SER A 198 -11.41 -5.98 -4.69
N GLU A 199 -12.46 -5.35 -4.17
CA GLU A 199 -12.38 -4.52 -2.97
C GLU A 199 -11.75 -5.25 -1.78
N LEU A 200 -12.10 -6.53 -1.58
CA LEU A 200 -11.53 -7.34 -0.51
C LEU A 200 -10.03 -7.64 -0.72
N ASN A 201 -9.58 -7.79 -1.98
CA ASN A 201 -8.16 -7.99 -2.26
C ASN A 201 -7.35 -6.71 -2.02
N LEU A 202 -7.92 -5.54 -2.32
CA LEU A 202 -7.32 -4.25 -2.00
C LEU A 202 -7.13 -4.07 -0.49
N ILE A 203 -8.19 -4.37 0.29
CA ILE A 203 -8.18 -4.31 1.75
C ILE A 203 -7.16 -5.29 2.35
N CYS A 204 -7.15 -6.54 1.89
CA CYS A 204 -6.16 -7.55 2.32
C CYS A 204 -4.71 -7.08 2.14
N GLY A 205 -4.41 -6.43 1.01
CA GLY A 205 -3.07 -5.90 0.75
C GLY A 205 -2.68 -4.79 1.72
N ARG A 206 -3.65 -3.94 2.09
CA ARG A 206 -3.45 -2.82 3.03
C ARG A 206 -3.29 -3.26 4.47
N TRP A 207 -4.00 -4.31 4.88
CA TRP A 207 -3.89 -4.86 6.23
C TRP A 207 -2.49 -5.39 6.59
N GLN A 208 -1.61 -5.64 5.61
CA GLN A 208 -0.30 -6.24 5.88
C GLN A 208 0.57 -5.40 6.81
N ASP A 209 0.53 -4.07 6.69
CA ASP A 209 1.34 -3.19 7.53
C ASP A 209 0.79 -3.19 8.97
N GLY A 210 -0.51 -2.91 9.18
CA GLY A 210 -1.12 -3.00 10.50
C GLY A 210 -0.97 -4.38 11.17
N VAL A 211 -1.11 -5.48 10.43
CA VAL A 211 -0.89 -6.83 10.98
C VAL A 211 0.58 -7.04 11.38
N ARG A 212 1.54 -6.48 10.64
CA ARG A 212 2.95 -6.51 11.02
C ARG A 212 3.22 -5.74 12.32
N GLU A 213 2.53 -4.61 12.53
CA GLU A 213 2.60 -3.86 13.80
C GLU A 213 2.03 -4.69 14.96
N VAL A 214 0.90 -5.38 14.76
CA VAL A 214 0.34 -6.32 15.75
C VAL A 214 1.35 -7.44 16.06
N ASP A 215 2.01 -7.99 15.03
CA ASP A 215 3.04 -9.01 15.20
C ASP A 215 4.27 -8.48 15.95
N GLY A 216 4.65 -7.21 15.74
CA GLY A 216 5.65 -6.48 16.50
C GLY A 216 5.28 -6.40 17.97
N ALA A 217 4.15 -5.76 18.27
CA ALA A 217 3.62 -5.62 19.62
C ALA A 217 3.50 -6.98 20.34
N SER A 218 3.11 -8.05 19.63
CA SER A 218 3.07 -9.39 20.24
C SER A 218 4.46 -9.93 20.59
N ARG A 219 5.52 -9.65 19.83
CA ARG A 219 6.89 -10.09 20.16
C ARG A 219 7.43 -9.30 21.34
N ASP A 220 7.18 -8.00 21.36
CA ASP A 220 7.67 -7.09 22.38
C ASP A 220 7.01 -7.39 23.73
N LEU A 221 5.69 -7.65 23.76
CA LEU A 221 5.01 -8.16 24.96
C LEU A 221 5.58 -9.49 25.45
N LEU A 222 5.97 -10.40 24.54
CA LEU A 222 6.57 -11.68 24.93
C LEU A 222 7.97 -11.48 25.51
N SER A 223 8.74 -10.51 24.99
CA SER A 223 10.05 -10.13 25.53
C SER A 223 9.94 -9.49 26.92
N LEU A 224 8.87 -8.73 27.20
CA LEU A 224 8.62 -8.13 28.51
C LEU A 224 8.27 -9.15 29.58
N VAL A 225 7.64 -10.27 29.22
CA VAL A 225 7.22 -11.31 30.18
C VAL A 225 8.19 -12.48 30.27
N ASP A 226 9.29 -12.42 29.52
CA ASP A 226 10.33 -13.44 29.52
C ASP A 226 10.98 -13.50 30.91
N PRO A 227 11.00 -14.66 31.58
CA PRO A 227 11.72 -14.82 32.85
C PRO A 227 13.21 -14.49 32.79
N GLU A 228 13.84 -14.56 31.60
CA GLU A 228 15.25 -14.16 31.42
C GLU A 228 15.46 -12.63 31.41
N ASN A 229 14.37 -11.86 31.31
CA ASN A 229 14.42 -10.39 31.33
C ASN A 229 14.29 -9.86 32.77
N GLU A 230 15.41 -9.93 33.52
CA GLU A 230 15.47 -9.53 34.93
C GLU A 230 15.34 -8.01 35.16
N ASP A 231 15.46 -7.20 34.10
CA ASP A 231 15.42 -5.73 34.16
C ASP A 231 13.99 -5.16 34.24
N VAL A 232 12.95 -5.99 34.03
CA VAL A 232 11.55 -5.55 34.01
C VAL A 232 10.88 -5.73 35.38
N ARG A 233 10.23 -4.67 35.87
CA ARG A 233 9.45 -4.72 37.12
C ARG A 233 8.32 -5.74 37.05
N GLU A 234 8.11 -6.50 38.14
CA GLU A 234 7.05 -7.51 38.22
C GLU A 234 5.65 -6.95 37.89
N GLU A 235 5.38 -5.69 38.28
CA GLU A 235 4.13 -4.99 37.94
C GLU A 235 3.94 -4.81 36.43
N ILE A 236 5.00 -4.47 35.70
CA ILE A 236 4.99 -4.34 34.24
C ILE A 236 4.86 -5.71 33.59
N VAL A 237 5.48 -6.75 34.15
CA VAL A 237 5.30 -8.14 33.70
C VAL A 237 3.83 -8.55 33.82
N LEU A 238 3.17 -8.28 34.95
CA LEU A 238 1.75 -8.58 35.14
C LEU A 238 0.86 -7.80 34.17
N LEU A 239 1.17 -6.51 33.97
CA LEU A 239 0.43 -5.66 33.05
C LEU A 239 0.60 -6.14 31.60
N ALA A 240 1.82 -6.42 31.13
CA ALA A 240 2.11 -6.97 29.82
C ALA A 240 1.39 -8.31 29.57
N LYS A 241 1.36 -9.21 30.56
CA LYS A 241 0.61 -10.47 30.48
C LYS A 241 -0.89 -10.27 30.19
N SER A 242 -1.48 -9.19 30.71
CA SER A 242 -2.90 -8.89 30.48
C SER A 242 -3.24 -8.49 29.04
N PHE A 243 -2.27 -7.98 28.28
CA PHE A 243 -2.45 -7.56 26.88
C PHE A 243 -2.20 -8.67 25.85
N ILE A 244 -1.48 -9.75 26.22
CA ILE A 244 -1.18 -10.88 25.32
C ILE A 244 -2.45 -11.47 24.67
N PRO A 245 -3.57 -11.69 25.39
CA PRO A 245 -4.77 -12.21 24.76
C PRO A 245 -5.34 -11.28 23.68
N ILE A 246 -5.24 -9.96 23.86
CA ILE A 246 -5.74 -8.97 22.89
C ILE A 246 -4.92 -9.09 21.59
N THR A 247 -3.59 -9.07 21.67
CA THR A 247 -2.73 -9.20 20.48
C THR A 247 -2.94 -10.53 19.77
N LYS A 248 -2.98 -11.65 20.51
CA LYS A 248 -3.20 -12.99 19.94
C LYS A 248 -4.54 -13.13 19.24
N LEU A 249 -5.60 -12.58 19.84
CA LEU A 249 -6.91 -12.53 19.19
C LEU A 249 -6.81 -11.69 17.91
N THR A 250 -6.32 -10.45 17.95
CA THR A 250 -6.17 -9.63 16.74
C THR A 250 -5.43 -10.35 15.60
N GLN A 251 -4.29 -10.99 15.89
CA GLN A 251 -3.53 -11.77 14.90
C GLN A 251 -4.36 -12.88 14.26
N LEU A 252 -5.00 -13.69 15.10
CA LEU A 252 -5.84 -14.81 14.67
C LEU A 252 -7.05 -14.31 13.85
N PHE A 253 -7.57 -13.11 14.14
CA PHE A 253 -8.76 -12.55 13.50
C PHE A 253 -8.45 -12.19 12.05
N PHE A 254 -7.43 -11.35 11.87
CA PHE A 254 -7.00 -10.89 10.56
C PHE A 254 -6.43 -12.04 9.72
N ALA A 255 -5.66 -12.96 10.31
CA ALA A 255 -5.18 -14.14 9.61
C ALA A 255 -6.34 -15.00 9.07
N LYS A 256 -7.38 -15.19 9.89
CA LYS A 256 -8.53 -16.01 9.53
C LYS A 256 -9.43 -15.32 8.50
N LEU A 257 -9.74 -14.03 8.67
CA LEU A 257 -10.51 -13.26 7.69
C LEU A 257 -9.80 -13.17 6.34
N SER A 258 -8.50 -12.88 6.34
CA SER A 258 -7.71 -12.83 5.11
C SER A 258 -7.76 -14.18 4.41
N ARG A 259 -7.35 -15.25 5.10
CA ARG A 259 -7.21 -16.59 4.50
C ARG A 259 -8.53 -17.19 4.03
N GLU A 260 -9.57 -17.13 4.86
CA GLU A 260 -10.83 -17.83 4.59
C GLU A 260 -11.81 -16.94 3.83
N GLY A 261 -11.83 -15.63 4.09
CA GLY A 261 -12.92 -14.73 3.70
C GLY A 261 -12.61 -13.88 2.49
N MET A 262 -11.36 -13.46 2.33
CA MET A 262 -10.95 -12.56 1.27
C MET A 262 -10.16 -13.27 0.17
N LEU A 263 -9.12 -14.03 0.53
CA LEU A 263 -8.25 -14.68 -0.46
C LEU A 263 -8.97 -15.78 -1.26
N LYS A 264 -10.00 -16.41 -0.69
CA LYS A 264 -10.84 -17.40 -1.38
C LYS A 264 -11.91 -16.75 -2.28
N ASN A 265 -12.20 -15.47 -2.07
CA ASN A 265 -13.28 -14.72 -2.72
C ASN A 265 -12.77 -13.61 -3.65
N ARG A 266 -11.53 -13.72 -4.13
CA ARG A 266 -10.87 -12.71 -4.96
C ARG A 266 -11.61 -12.37 -6.26
N ALA A 267 -12.51 -13.24 -6.73
CA ALA A 267 -13.28 -13.06 -7.96
C ALA A 267 -14.42 -12.04 -7.84
N LEU A 268 -14.86 -11.68 -6.63
CA LEU A 268 -15.92 -10.69 -6.40
C LEU A 268 -15.36 -9.28 -6.53
N LEU A 269 -15.51 -8.66 -7.71
CA LEU A 269 -14.96 -7.34 -8.04
C LEU A 269 -15.44 -6.23 -7.09
N GLY A 270 -16.67 -6.33 -6.61
CA GLY A 270 -17.26 -5.37 -5.67
C GLY A 270 -18.09 -6.04 -4.59
N THR A 271 -18.17 -5.37 -3.45
CA THR A 271 -19.04 -5.70 -2.33
C THR A 271 -20.19 -4.70 -2.25
N GLN A 272 -21.19 -5.01 -1.42
CA GLN A 272 -22.29 -4.09 -1.11
C GLN A 272 -21.92 -3.03 -0.05
N MET A 273 -20.63 -2.90 0.30
CA MET A 273 -20.15 -1.85 1.19
C MET A 273 -20.12 -0.49 0.49
N SER A 274 -20.47 0.58 1.19
CA SER A 274 -20.23 1.95 0.73
C SER A 274 -18.74 2.30 0.86
N SER A 275 -18.32 3.42 0.27
CA SER A 275 -16.95 3.93 0.43
C SER A 275 -16.55 4.11 1.90
N TYR A 276 -17.47 4.61 2.73
CA TYR A 276 -17.26 4.75 4.17
C TYR A 276 -16.98 3.42 4.87
N GLN A 277 -17.76 2.39 4.55
CA GLN A 277 -17.58 1.07 5.16
C GLN A 277 -16.28 0.39 4.67
N LEU A 278 -15.93 0.57 3.41
CA LEU A 278 -14.66 0.08 2.85
C LEU A 278 -13.45 0.74 3.54
N ASP A 279 -13.48 2.06 3.74
CA ASP A 279 -12.43 2.81 4.44
C ASP A 279 -12.31 2.41 5.91
N LEU A 280 -13.44 2.25 6.62
CA LEU A 280 -13.44 1.73 7.99
C LEU A 280 -12.81 0.34 8.08
N LEU A 281 -13.18 -0.56 7.18
CA LEU A 281 -12.66 -1.93 7.16
C LEU A 281 -11.16 -1.96 6.82
N GLU A 282 -10.72 -1.20 5.80
CA GLU A 282 -9.31 -1.10 5.43
C GLU A 282 -8.46 -0.58 6.58
N THR A 283 -8.83 0.57 7.15
CA THR A 283 -8.03 1.26 8.18
C THR A 283 -8.05 0.57 9.54
N SER A 284 -8.88 -0.48 9.71
CA SER A 284 -9.03 -1.18 10.99
C SER A 284 -7.73 -1.86 11.45
N ALA A 285 -7.00 -2.52 10.55
CA ALA A 285 -5.76 -3.20 10.90
C ALA A 285 -4.69 -2.22 11.37
N ASP A 286 -4.54 -1.09 10.68
CA ASP A 286 -3.57 -0.05 11.05
C ASP A 286 -3.94 0.60 12.38
N LYS A 287 -5.20 1.00 12.59
CA LYS A 287 -5.64 1.60 13.86
C LYS A 287 -5.47 0.66 15.05
N ILE A 288 -5.74 -0.64 14.85
CA ILE A 288 -5.55 -1.66 15.89
C ILE A 288 -4.06 -1.91 16.14
N GLY A 289 -3.26 -1.98 15.07
CA GLY A 289 -1.80 -2.13 15.14
C GLY A 289 -1.15 -0.97 15.90
N ASP A 290 -1.47 0.27 15.52
CA ASP A 290 -0.98 1.49 16.16
C ASP A 290 -1.36 1.55 17.64
N GLY A 291 -2.60 1.23 17.99
CA GLY A 291 -3.05 1.21 19.38
C GLY A 291 -2.28 0.18 20.23
N LEU A 292 -2.01 -1.00 19.67
CA LEU A 292 -1.21 -2.03 20.34
C LEU A 292 0.27 -1.66 20.44
N PHE A 293 0.85 -1.09 19.39
CA PHE A 293 2.20 -0.55 19.41
C PHE A 293 2.36 0.51 20.50
N ASN A 294 1.43 1.46 20.59
CA ASN A 294 1.45 2.52 21.59
C ASN A 294 1.36 1.96 23.02
N ILE A 295 0.55 0.93 23.26
CA ILE A 295 0.48 0.25 24.56
C ILE A 295 1.84 -0.33 24.92
N VAL A 296 2.46 -1.10 24.01
CA VAL A 296 3.75 -1.75 24.24
C VAL A 296 4.85 -0.73 24.47
N TYR A 297 4.93 0.29 23.62
CA TYR A 297 5.91 1.36 23.72
C TYR A 297 5.86 2.02 25.11
N ARG A 298 4.66 2.25 25.66
CA ARG A 298 4.48 2.79 27.02
C ARG A 298 4.87 1.81 28.14
N LEU A 299 4.85 0.51 27.88
CA LEU A 299 5.32 -0.48 28.86
C LEU A 299 6.84 -0.61 28.86
N GLU A 300 7.49 -0.39 27.71
CA GLU A 300 8.95 -0.48 27.55
C GLU A 300 9.69 0.77 28.04
N GLU A 301 9.16 1.98 27.77
CA GLU A 301 9.78 3.26 28.14
C GLU A 301 8.94 4.02 29.19
N PRO A 302 9.01 3.68 30.49
CA PRO A 302 8.48 4.56 31.52
C PRO A 302 9.35 5.83 31.58
N GLU A 303 8.81 6.97 31.10
CA GLU A 303 9.44 8.29 31.20
C GLU A 303 9.94 8.55 32.63
N ASP A 304 11.23 8.89 32.79
CA ASP A 304 11.89 9.42 34.00
C ASP A 304 11.19 9.11 35.36
N HIS A 305 11.01 7.83 35.68
CA HIS A 305 10.44 7.34 36.93
C HIS A 305 8.94 7.65 37.19
N GLU A 306 8.19 8.17 36.21
CA GLU A 306 6.73 8.25 36.30
C GLU A 306 6.08 6.93 35.85
N LEU A 307 5.10 6.47 36.63
CA LEU A 307 4.37 5.24 36.37
C LEU A 307 3.55 5.37 35.08
N VAL A 308 3.38 4.25 34.37
CA VAL A 308 2.57 4.18 33.15
C VAL A 308 1.17 4.71 33.46
N SER A 309 0.76 5.80 32.78
CA SER A 309 -0.56 6.42 33.00
C SER A 309 -1.68 5.40 32.75
N PRO A 310 -2.39 4.94 33.80
CA PRO A 310 -3.42 3.93 33.64
C PRO A 310 -4.60 4.45 32.81
N ALA A 311 -4.88 5.75 32.91
CA ALA A 311 -5.90 6.41 32.12
C ALA A 311 -5.61 6.31 30.61
N TYR A 312 -4.34 6.52 30.22
CA TYR A 312 -3.92 6.39 28.82
C TYR A 312 -4.09 4.95 28.32
N LEU A 313 -3.64 3.95 29.07
CA LEU A 313 -3.79 2.55 28.67
C LEU A 313 -5.26 2.14 28.54
N ILE A 314 -6.11 2.59 29.46
CA ILE A 314 -7.56 2.31 29.41
C ILE A 314 -8.21 2.97 28.19
N GLU A 315 -7.82 4.20 27.85
CA GLU A 315 -8.25 4.88 26.63
C GLU A 315 -7.86 4.07 25.39
N GLN A 316 -6.58 3.64 25.29
CA GLN A 316 -6.11 2.80 24.18
C GLN A 316 -6.90 1.48 24.08
N VAL A 317 -7.15 0.77 25.19
CA VAL A 317 -7.95 -0.46 25.17
C VAL A 317 -9.39 -0.19 24.73
N THR A 318 -9.98 0.92 25.16
CA THR A 318 -11.34 1.30 24.78
C THR A 318 -11.44 1.57 23.28
N ASP A 319 -10.47 2.29 22.73
CA ASP A 319 -10.37 2.53 21.29
C ASP A 319 -10.17 1.22 20.51
N LEU A 320 -9.31 0.32 20.99
CA LEU A 320 -9.10 -1.00 20.39
C LEU A 320 -10.40 -1.81 20.33
N VAL A 321 -11.21 -1.80 21.40
CA VAL A 321 -12.52 -2.47 21.42
C VAL A 321 -13.43 -1.89 20.35
N ALA A 322 -13.52 -0.56 20.26
CA ALA A 322 -14.36 0.10 19.27
C ALA A 322 -13.93 -0.22 17.82
N GLN A 323 -12.62 -0.19 17.53
CA GLN A 323 -12.09 -0.54 16.20
C GLN A 323 -12.33 -2.02 15.87
N PHE A 324 -12.06 -2.92 16.83
CA PHE A 324 -12.26 -4.35 16.65
C PHE A 324 -13.72 -4.69 16.40
N GLN A 325 -14.65 -4.13 17.19
CA GLN A 325 -16.08 -4.33 17.02
C GLN A 325 -16.60 -3.79 15.68
N THR A 326 -16.11 -2.63 15.25
CA THR A 326 -16.45 -2.07 13.93
C THR A 326 -16.00 -3.00 12.81
N CYS A 327 -14.76 -3.48 12.86
CA CYS A 327 -14.22 -4.41 11.87
C CYS A 327 -14.97 -5.75 11.88
N LEU A 328 -15.24 -6.29 13.08
CA LEU A 328 -15.99 -7.52 13.28
C LEU A 328 -17.41 -7.42 12.72
N PHE A 329 -18.10 -6.31 12.96
CA PHE A 329 -19.45 -6.08 12.43
C PHE A 329 -19.45 -6.03 10.90
N LEU A 330 -18.53 -5.28 10.29
CA LEU A 330 -18.42 -5.20 8.82
C LEU A 330 -18.05 -6.56 8.22
N ALA A 331 -17.17 -7.31 8.88
CA ALA A 331 -16.81 -8.65 8.45
C ALA A 331 -17.98 -9.63 8.55
N ASP A 332 -18.76 -9.61 9.63
CA ASP A 332 -19.95 -10.45 9.79
C ASP A 332 -21.01 -10.12 8.73
N LEU A 333 -21.23 -8.83 8.46
CA LEU A 333 -22.26 -8.39 7.53
C LEU A 333 -21.91 -8.62 6.06
N TYR A 334 -20.66 -8.37 5.65
CA TYR A 334 -20.28 -8.33 4.24
C TYR A 334 -19.32 -9.42 3.78
N ILE A 335 -18.52 -9.99 4.70
CA ILE A 335 -17.53 -11.02 4.35
C ILE A 335 -18.06 -12.40 4.72
N ALA A 336 -18.74 -12.54 5.87
CA ALA A 336 -19.25 -13.83 6.31
C ALA A 336 -20.19 -14.52 5.32
N PRO A 337 -21.11 -13.80 4.65
CA PRO A 337 -21.96 -14.40 3.63
C PRO A 337 -21.20 -14.94 2.41
N LEU A 338 -19.94 -14.51 2.21
CA LEU A 338 -19.10 -14.93 1.10
C LEU A 338 -18.30 -16.20 1.40
N PHE A 339 -18.27 -16.67 2.65
CA PHE A 339 -17.59 -17.93 2.93
C PHE A 339 -18.27 -19.07 2.17
N PRO A 340 -17.50 -19.99 1.55
CA PRO A 340 -18.11 -21.15 0.91
C PRO A 340 -18.93 -21.91 1.95
N GLN A 341 -20.23 -22.10 1.68
CA GLN A 341 -21.02 -23.05 2.46
C GLN A 341 -20.40 -24.42 2.21
N ILE A 342 -19.55 -24.87 3.14
CA ILE A 342 -18.87 -26.15 3.02
C ILE A 342 -19.97 -27.23 2.99
N ASN A 343 -20.06 -27.93 1.86
CA ASN A 343 -20.90 -29.10 1.70
C ASN A 343 -20.65 -30.12 2.82
N VAL A 344 -21.62 -30.26 3.71
CA VAL A 344 -22.21 -31.50 4.26
C VAL A 344 -21.28 -32.62 4.81
N SER A 345 -20.01 -32.41 5.18
CA SER A 345 -19.25 -33.52 5.81
C SER A 345 -18.20 -33.17 6.87
N SER A 346 -18.00 -31.90 7.18
CA SER A 346 -17.27 -31.48 8.37
C SER A 346 -18.18 -30.50 9.11
N SER A 347 -18.37 -30.73 10.41
CA SER A 347 -19.26 -29.95 11.30
C SER A 347 -19.44 -28.51 10.80
N PRO A 348 -20.67 -28.03 10.58
CA PRO A 348 -20.91 -26.64 10.21
C PRO A 348 -20.48 -25.79 11.41
N THR A 349 -19.21 -25.40 11.43
CA THR A 349 -18.78 -24.32 12.29
C THR A 349 -19.42 -23.09 11.68
N ASP A 350 -20.62 -22.78 12.15
CA ASP A 350 -21.39 -21.63 11.73
C ASP A 350 -20.50 -20.41 11.91
N PHE A 351 -20.14 -19.74 10.82
CA PHE A 351 -19.26 -18.57 10.88
C PHE A 351 -19.84 -17.52 11.83
N LYS A 352 -21.16 -17.47 12.02
CA LYS A 352 -21.81 -16.66 13.06
C LYS A 352 -21.35 -17.04 14.47
N THR A 353 -21.23 -18.34 14.77
CA THR A 353 -20.67 -18.79 16.05
C THR A 353 -19.24 -18.29 16.23
N TRP A 354 -18.45 -18.20 15.15
CA TRP A 354 -17.11 -17.62 15.25
C TRP A 354 -17.17 -16.15 15.63
N PHE A 355 -17.89 -15.30 14.89
CA PHE A 355 -17.94 -13.87 15.19
C PHE A 355 -18.44 -13.58 16.61
N VAL A 356 -19.41 -14.35 17.11
CA VAL A 356 -19.85 -14.27 18.51
C VAL A 356 -18.71 -14.62 19.48
N VAL A 357 -18.03 -15.75 19.28
CA VAL A 357 -16.91 -16.18 20.13
C VAL A 357 -15.78 -15.13 20.12
N TRP A 358 -15.46 -14.61 18.94
CA TRP A 358 -14.47 -13.56 18.74
C TRP A 358 -14.79 -12.30 19.54
N ASN A 359 -16.02 -11.80 19.43
CA ASN A 359 -16.46 -10.63 20.17
C ASN A 359 -16.42 -10.86 21.68
N THR A 360 -16.88 -12.03 22.15
CA THR A 360 -16.86 -12.38 23.59
C THR A 360 -15.43 -12.47 24.13
N LEU A 361 -14.54 -13.20 23.45
CA LEU A 361 -13.16 -13.36 23.88
C LEU A 361 -12.39 -12.03 23.88
N PHE A 362 -12.58 -11.21 22.85
CA PHE A 362 -11.94 -9.90 22.77
C PHE A 362 -12.44 -8.99 23.89
N SER A 363 -13.76 -8.92 24.12
CA SER A 363 -14.34 -8.13 25.21
C SER A 363 -13.85 -8.57 26.58
N GLN A 364 -13.73 -9.88 26.82
CA GLN A 364 -13.19 -10.41 28.07
C GLN A 364 -11.70 -10.08 28.25
N ALA A 365 -10.90 -10.21 27.19
CA ALA A 365 -9.48 -9.84 27.21
C ALA A 365 -9.29 -8.35 27.52
N SER A 366 -10.06 -7.49 26.85
CA SER A 366 -10.05 -6.04 27.10
C SER A 366 -10.49 -5.68 28.51
N HIS A 367 -11.53 -6.33 29.04
CA HIS A 367 -11.94 -6.13 30.42
C HIS A 367 -10.82 -6.50 31.40
N ASN A 368 -10.17 -7.65 31.20
CA ASN A 368 -9.06 -8.08 32.06
C ASN A 368 -7.88 -7.12 32.00
N ALA A 369 -7.53 -6.61 30.81
CA ALA A 369 -6.48 -5.60 30.64
C ALA A 369 -6.80 -4.29 31.36
N ILE A 370 -8.05 -3.81 31.27
CA ILE A 370 -8.52 -2.62 32.01
C ILE A 370 -8.44 -2.84 33.53
N GLN A 371 -8.85 -4.02 34.03
CA GLN A 371 -8.72 -4.34 35.45
C GLN A 371 -7.26 -4.39 35.93
N ALA A 372 -6.36 -4.91 35.09
CA ALA A 372 -4.92 -4.89 35.38
C ALA A 372 -4.38 -3.45 35.45
N CYS A 373 -4.81 -2.57 34.54
CA CYS A 373 -4.45 -1.15 34.57
C CYS A 373 -4.92 -0.46 35.86
N HIS A 374 -6.17 -0.72 36.30
CA HIS A 374 -6.69 -0.17 37.56
C HIS A 374 -5.95 -0.68 38.79
N THR A 375 -5.58 -1.96 38.80
CA THR A 375 -4.83 -2.58 39.91
C THR A 375 -3.44 -1.99 40.02
N HIS A 376 -2.78 -1.73 38.87
CA HIS A 376 -1.49 -1.04 38.83
C HIS A 376 -1.54 0.33 39.53
N THR A 377 -2.62 1.10 39.35
CA THR A 377 -2.84 2.39 40.04
C THR A 377 -2.85 2.29 41.56
N GLN A 378 -3.33 1.17 42.12
CA GLN A 378 -3.50 0.99 43.57
C GLN A 378 -2.22 0.54 44.27
N THR A 379 -1.33 -0.16 43.57
CA THR A 379 0.00 -0.56 44.09
C THR A 379 1.06 0.54 44.00
N ALA A 380 0.80 1.58 43.20
CA ALA A 380 1.73 2.67 42.93
C ALA A 380 1.54 3.91 43.84
N GLN A 381 0.49 3.92 44.66
CA GLN A 381 0.24 4.87 45.74
C GLN A 381 0.72 4.30 47.07
#